data_AF-X1APL7-F1
#
_entry.id   AF-X1APL7-F1
#
_cell.length_a   1.000
_cell.length_b   1.000
_cell.length_c   1.000
_cell.angle_alpha   90.00
_cell.angle_beta   90.00
_cell.angle_gamma   90.00
#
_symmetry.space_group_name_H-M   'P 1'
#
loop_
_entity.id
_entity.type
_entity.pdbx_description
1 polymer ?
#
loop_
_entity_poly.entity_id
_entity_poly.type
_entity_poly.pdbx_seq_one_letter_code
_entity_poly.pdbx_strand_id
1 'polypeptide(L)'
;VRLHRVISWWLFFFGTLTIVGGYSISNKWVPNITFFTTMHNIFEWAFIFLMLYHLFYTLFFVRLRTFKMLKHPFRHWVRLIQQASKWAILAFVTLIILSGFNQYEWAAPFLAGWAPFQYHKLFDTFLVVSIVIHMMAGTKIMLRRKKISTWWSNLLILVIGGLLIAGTLVLELLPS
;
A
#
# COMPACT_ATOMS: atom_id res chain seq x y z
N VAL A 1 -20.66 -2.75 -6.82
CA VAL A 1 -20.15 -3.21 -5.50
C VAL A 1 -19.37 -4.53 -5.58
N ARG A 2 -19.91 -5.64 -6.12
CA ARG A 2 -19.18 -6.92 -6.22
C ARG A 2 -17.92 -6.81 -7.09
N LEU A 3 -18.05 -6.27 -8.31
CA LEU A 3 -16.91 -6.05 -9.22
C LEU A 3 -15.82 -5.17 -8.59
N HIS A 4 -16.19 -4.06 -7.96
CA HIS A 4 -15.25 -3.18 -7.25
C HIS A 4 -14.47 -3.91 -6.15
N ARG A 5 -15.13 -4.81 -5.40
CA ARG A 5 -14.47 -5.66 -4.39
C ARG A 5 -13.49 -6.65 -5.03
N VAL A 6 -13.87 -7.28 -6.15
CA VAL A 6 -12.98 -8.20 -6.89
C VAL A 6 -11.74 -7.45 -7.36
N ILE A 7 -11.91 -6.25 -7.90
CA ILE A 7 -10.81 -5.40 -8.35
C ILE A 7 -9.89 -4.99 -7.20
N SER A 8 -10.44 -4.70 -6.01
CA SER A 8 -9.61 -4.45 -4.82
C SER A 8 -8.75 -5.65 -4.42
N TRP A 9 -9.26 -6.88 -4.59
CA TRP A 9 -8.46 -8.09 -4.31
C TRP A 9 -7.36 -8.30 -5.34
N TRP A 10 -7.65 -8.05 -6.62
CA TRP A 10 -6.62 -8.07 -7.66
C TRP A 10 -5.56 -7.00 -7.46
N LEU A 11 -5.95 -5.79 -7.04
CA LEU A 11 -5.02 -4.73 -6.64
C LEU A 11 -4.10 -5.17 -5.51
N PHE A 12 -4.65 -5.80 -4.48
CA PHE A 12 -3.85 -6.35 -3.39
C PHE A 12 -2.87 -7.42 -3.88
N PHE A 13 -3.33 -8.33 -4.72
CA PHE A 13 -2.52 -9.40 -5.30
C PHE A 13 -1.36 -8.87 -6.15
N PHE A 14 -1.65 -8.06 -7.18
CA PHE A 14 -0.62 -7.49 -8.04
C PHE A 14 0.29 -6.52 -7.30
N GLY A 15 -0.24 -5.74 -6.35
CA GLY A 15 0.56 -4.87 -5.49
C GLY A 15 1.57 -5.66 -4.66
N THR A 16 1.15 -6.78 -4.08
CA THR A 16 2.04 -7.66 -3.31
C THR A 16 3.12 -8.28 -4.19
N LEU A 17 2.77 -8.77 -5.39
CA LEU A 17 3.74 -9.30 -6.34
C LEU A 17 4.74 -8.24 -6.81
N THR A 18 4.28 -7.00 -7.02
CA THR A 18 5.13 -5.87 -7.43
C THR A 18 6.13 -5.54 -6.31
N ILE A 19 5.67 -5.40 -5.06
CA ILE A 19 6.52 -5.13 -3.90
C ILE A 19 7.55 -6.27 -3.72
N VAL A 20 7.11 -7.53 -3.66
CA VAL A 20 8.00 -8.68 -3.48
C VAL A 20 9.02 -8.78 -4.64
N GLY A 21 8.58 -8.57 -5.87
CA GLY A 21 9.45 -8.52 -7.04
C GLY A 21 10.50 -7.41 -6.92
N GLY A 22 10.09 -6.20 -6.55
CA GLY A 22 10.97 -5.04 -6.39
C GLY A 22 12.03 -5.25 -5.30
N TYR A 23 11.63 -5.78 -4.14
CA TYR A 23 12.57 -6.16 -3.07
C TYR A 23 13.51 -7.28 -3.51
N SER A 24 13.02 -8.30 -4.22
CA SER A 24 13.84 -9.41 -4.69
C SER A 24 14.92 -8.96 -5.68
N ILE A 25 14.57 -8.05 -6.60
CA ILE A 25 15.50 -7.43 -7.56
C ILE A 25 16.53 -6.56 -6.81
N SER A 26 16.05 -5.67 -5.94
CA SER A 26 16.90 -4.69 -5.25
C SER A 26 17.93 -5.35 -4.34
N ASN A 27 17.54 -6.43 -3.64
CA ASN A 27 18.40 -7.16 -2.72
C ASN A 27 19.09 -8.38 -3.36
N LYS A 28 18.96 -8.58 -4.68
CA LYS A 28 19.55 -9.71 -5.41
C LYS A 28 19.21 -11.09 -4.80
N TRP A 29 18.01 -11.26 -4.25
CA TRP A 29 17.56 -12.53 -3.66
C TRP A 29 17.33 -13.63 -4.70
N VAL A 30 17.28 -13.26 -5.98
CA VAL A 30 16.95 -14.13 -7.10
C VAL A 30 18.12 -14.20 -8.09
N PRO A 31 18.45 -15.39 -8.61
CA PRO A 31 19.60 -15.54 -9.51
C PRO A 31 19.36 -14.97 -10.91
N ASN A 32 18.11 -14.91 -11.38
CA ASN A 32 17.75 -14.42 -12.72
C ASN A 32 17.09 -13.04 -12.66
N ILE A 33 17.88 -11.99 -12.42
CA ILE A 33 17.39 -10.63 -12.26
C ILE A 33 16.54 -10.18 -13.45
N THR A 34 16.96 -10.46 -14.68
CA THR A 34 16.25 -10.04 -15.91
C THR A 34 14.82 -10.59 -15.98
N PHE A 35 14.62 -11.87 -15.65
CA PHE A 35 13.28 -12.46 -15.62
C PHE A 35 12.40 -11.78 -14.57
N PHE A 36 12.92 -11.58 -13.35
CA PHE A 36 12.16 -10.94 -12.27
C PHE A 36 11.84 -9.48 -12.57
N THR A 37 12.76 -8.72 -13.18
CA THR A 37 12.49 -7.35 -13.65
C THR A 37 11.37 -7.33 -14.68
N THR A 38 11.38 -8.27 -15.64
CA THR A 38 10.32 -8.35 -16.65
C THR A 38 8.96 -8.65 -16.01
N MET A 39 8.90 -9.63 -15.08
CA MET A 39 7.67 -9.95 -14.36
C MET A 39 7.20 -8.79 -13.47
N HIS A 40 8.12 -8.13 -12.77
CA HIS A 40 7.83 -6.95 -11.96
C HIS A 40 7.16 -5.85 -12.81
N ASN A 41 7.72 -5.51 -13.97
CA ASN A 41 7.16 -4.51 -14.86
C ASN A 41 5.75 -4.90 -15.36
N ILE A 42 5.52 -6.18 -15.70
CA ILE A 42 4.19 -6.66 -16.12
C ILE A 42 3.17 -6.49 -14.99
N PHE A 43 3.54 -6.87 -13.76
CA PHE A 43 2.67 -6.73 -12.60
C PHE A 43 2.43 -5.28 -12.22
N GLU A 44 3.45 -4.42 -12.35
CA GLU A 44 3.35 -2.98 -12.13
C GLU A 44 2.34 -2.35 -13.09
N TRP A 45 2.43 -2.62 -14.39
CA TRP A 45 1.47 -2.13 -15.38
C TRP A 45 0.04 -2.61 -15.09
N ALA A 46 -0.13 -3.90 -14.79
CA ALA A 46 -1.43 -4.45 -14.40
C ALA A 46 -2.00 -3.74 -13.15
N PHE A 47 -1.15 -3.51 -12.15
CA PHE A 47 -1.51 -2.77 -10.94
C PHE A 47 -1.91 -1.33 -11.24
N ILE A 48 -1.15 -0.60 -12.07
CA ILE A 48 -1.46 0.79 -12.48
C ILE A 48 -2.84 0.87 -13.13
N PHE A 49 -3.13 0.02 -14.12
CA PHE A 49 -4.43 0.03 -14.80
C PHE A 49 -5.59 -0.27 -13.85
N LEU A 50 -5.43 -1.28 -12.99
CA LEU A 50 -6.43 -1.59 -11.97
C LEU A 50 -6.61 -0.45 -10.97
N MET A 51 -5.53 0.27 -10.63
CA MET A 51 -5.55 1.36 -9.66
C MET A 51 -6.30 2.56 -10.23
N LEU A 52 -6.01 2.91 -11.49
CA LEU A 52 -6.72 3.97 -12.21
C LEU A 52 -8.22 3.66 -12.31
N TYR A 53 -8.58 2.44 -12.70
CA TYR A 53 -9.98 2.02 -12.70
C TYR A 53 -10.60 2.12 -11.30
N HIS A 54 -9.91 1.63 -10.27
CA HIS A 54 -10.42 1.62 -8.90
C HIS A 54 -10.62 3.04 -8.36
N LEU A 55 -9.69 3.95 -8.65
CA LEU A 55 -9.76 5.35 -8.28
C LEU A 55 -10.92 6.04 -9.00
N PHE A 56 -11.02 5.87 -10.31
CA PHE A 56 -12.13 6.40 -11.11
C PHE A 56 -13.48 5.91 -10.55
N TYR A 57 -13.63 4.60 -10.35
CA TYR A 57 -14.86 4.05 -9.79
C TYR A 57 -15.17 4.64 -8.41
N THR A 58 -14.16 4.79 -7.56
CA THR A 58 -14.34 5.31 -6.20
C THR A 58 -14.76 6.79 -6.21
N LEU A 59 -14.13 7.63 -7.02
CA LEU A 59 -14.44 9.06 -7.10
C LEU A 59 -15.84 9.32 -7.67
N PHE A 60 -16.21 8.62 -8.75
CA PHE A 60 -17.48 8.89 -9.44
C PHE A 60 -18.68 8.17 -8.81
N PHE A 61 -18.50 6.99 -8.23
CA PHE A 61 -19.62 6.16 -7.78
C PHE A 61 -19.69 5.95 -6.26
N VAL A 62 -18.62 6.22 -5.50
CA VAL A 62 -18.61 6.03 -4.04
C VAL A 62 -18.69 7.37 -3.33
N ARG A 63 -19.88 7.74 -2.86
CA ARG A 63 -20.08 8.96 -2.07
C ARG A 63 -19.30 8.87 -0.75
N LEU A 64 -18.28 9.72 -0.59
CA LEU A 64 -17.47 9.81 0.63
C LEU A 64 -18.31 10.33 1.80
N ARG A 65 -18.73 9.44 2.72
CA ARG A 65 -19.50 9.79 3.93
C ARG A 65 -18.62 10.27 5.10
N THR A 66 -17.57 11.03 4.82
CA THR A 66 -16.51 11.39 5.78
C THR A 66 -17.00 12.33 6.90
N PHE A 67 -17.94 13.23 6.59
CA PHE A 67 -18.37 14.30 7.48
C PHE A 67 -18.97 13.84 8.83
N LYS A 68 -19.64 12.68 8.89
CA LYS A 68 -20.22 12.19 10.15
C LYS A 68 -19.16 11.68 11.14
N MET A 69 -18.01 11.22 10.66
CA MET A 69 -16.95 10.68 11.51
C MET A 69 -16.14 11.79 12.22
N LEU A 70 -16.02 12.95 11.59
CA LEU A 70 -15.27 14.09 12.12
C LEU A 70 -15.97 14.75 13.33
N LYS A 71 -17.30 14.60 13.46
CA LYS A 71 -18.07 15.18 14.58
C LYS A 71 -17.80 14.50 15.94
N HIS A 72 -17.39 13.22 15.95
CA HIS A 72 -17.10 12.47 17.17
C HIS A 72 -15.81 11.66 17.02
N PRO A 73 -14.64 12.31 16.98
CA PRO A 73 -13.39 11.68 16.59
C PRO A 73 -12.97 10.57 17.56
N PHE A 74 -13.11 10.78 18.86
CA PHE A 74 -12.75 9.78 19.87
C PHE A 74 -13.59 8.50 19.79
N ARG A 75 -14.88 8.58 19.41
CA ARG A 75 -15.73 7.40 19.24
C ARG A 75 -15.37 6.60 17.98
N HIS A 76 -14.80 7.27 16.99
CA HIS A 76 -14.52 6.71 15.67
C HIS A 76 -13.04 6.67 15.31
N TRP A 77 -12.14 6.78 16.30
CA TRP A 77 -10.71 6.92 16.09
C TRP A 77 -10.12 5.83 15.18
N VAL A 78 -10.51 4.56 15.35
CA VAL A 78 -10.04 3.46 14.50
C VAL A 78 -10.46 3.64 13.05
N ARG A 79 -11.68 4.13 12.81
CA ARG A 79 -12.18 4.40 11.45
C ARG A 79 -11.49 5.62 10.84
N LEU A 80 -11.15 6.62 11.65
CA LEU A 80 -10.37 7.77 11.20
C LEU A 80 -8.96 7.36 10.80
N ILE A 81 -8.28 6.54 11.61
CA ILE A 81 -6.96 5.96 11.24
C ILE A 81 -7.09 5.15 9.95
N GLN A 82 -8.10 4.28 9.84
CA GLN A 82 -8.31 3.50 8.62
C GLN A 82 -8.57 4.39 7.40
N GLN A 83 -9.25 5.53 7.57
CA GLN A 83 -9.51 6.47 6.48
C GLN A 83 -8.26 7.27 6.12
N ALA A 84 -7.49 7.73 7.10
CA ALA A 84 -6.23 8.42 6.90
C ALA A 84 -5.22 7.52 6.18
N SER A 85 -5.10 6.25 6.61
CA SER A 85 -4.20 5.29 5.97
C SER A 85 -4.61 4.96 4.53
N LYS A 86 -5.90 4.95 4.18
CA LYS A 86 -6.32 4.83 2.76
C LYS A 86 -5.78 5.97 1.90
N TRP A 87 -5.88 7.21 2.39
CA TRP A 87 -5.38 8.36 1.67
C TRP A 87 -3.85 8.35 1.58
N ALA A 88 -3.17 7.95 2.66
CA ALA A 88 -1.72 7.75 2.64
C ALA A 88 -1.30 6.69 1.62
N ILE A 89 -1.97 5.52 1.61
CA ILE A 89 -1.73 4.45 0.61
C ILE A 89 -1.88 5.00 -0.80
N LEU A 90 -2.97 5.71 -1.09
CA LEU A 90 -3.20 6.29 -2.42
C LEU A 90 -2.10 7.29 -2.80
N ALA A 91 -1.71 8.17 -1.88
CA ALA A 91 -0.65 9.14 -2.10
C ALA A 91 0.70 8.45 -2.39
N PHE A 92 1.11 7.49 -1.56
CA PHE A 92 2.38 6.78 -1.75
C PHE A 92 2.39 5.89 -2.99
N VAL A 93 1.28 5.20 -3.30
CA VAL A 93 1.15 4.47 -4.59
C VAL A 93 1.37 5.43 -5.76
N THR A 94 0.76 6.61 -5.72
CA THR A 94 0.92 7.60 -6.79
C THR A 94 2.38 8.05 -6.90
N LEU A 95 3.05 8.32 -5.77
CA LEU A 95 4.47 8.70 -5.76
C LEU A 95 5.38 7.57 -6.26
N ILE A 96 5.09 6.32 -5.94
CA ILE A 96 5.82 5.14 -6.45
C ILE A 96 5.66 5.03 -7.96
N ILE A 97 4.43 5.11 -8.47
CA ILE A 97 4.17 5.06 -9.92
C ILE A 97 4.92 6.20 -10.64
N LEU A 98 4.83 7.43 -10.11
CA LEU A 98 5.52 8.59 -10.71
C LEU A 98 7.04 8.43 -10.66
N SER A 99 7.60 8.02 -9.53
CA SER A 99 9.04 7.81 -9.43
C SER A 99 9.52 6.61 -10.26
N GLY A 100 8.72 5.55 -10.39
CA GLY A 100 9.00 4.39 -11.24
C GLY A 100 8.99 4.76 -12.73
N PHE A 101 8.09 5.66 -13.14
CA PHE A 101 8.09 6.16 -14.52
C PHE A 101 9.38 6.87 -14.92
N ASN A 102 10.16 7.40 -13.97
CA ASN A 102 11.45 8.01 -14.25
C ASN A 102 12.48 7.03 -14.87
N GLN A 103 12.25 5.72 -14.79
CA GLN A 103 13.07 4.71 -15.48
C GLN A 103 12.82 4.66 -17.01
N TYR A 104 11.73 5.26 -17.49
CA TYR A 104 11.39 5.27 -18.90
C TYR A 104 11.88 6.56 -19.56
N GLU A 105 12.60 6.43 -20.68
CA GLU A 105 13.21 7.55 -21.40
C GLU A 105 12.21 8.67 -21.76
N TRP A 106 10.97 8.30 -22.08
CA TRP A 106 9.91 9.25 -22.45
C TRP A 106 9.36 10.06 -21.27
N ALA A 107 9.49 9.57 -20.03
CA ALA A 107 8.93 10.21 -18.84
C ALA A 107 9.99 10.91 -17.99
N ALA A 108 11.24 10.43 -18.03
CA ALA A 108 12.34 10.93 -17.21
C ALA A 108 12.54 12.46 -17.27
N PRO A 109 12.46 13.13 -18.44
CA PRO A 109 12.67 14.59 -18.52
C PRO A 109 11.64 15.40 -17.72
N PHE A 110 10.42 14.88 -17.55
CA PHE A 110 9.33 15.57 -16.86
C PHE A 110 9.32 15.28 -15.35
N LEU A 111 9.82 14.12 -14.94
CA LEU A 111 9.66 13.60 -13.57
C LEU A 111 10.93 13.70 -12.72
N ALA A 112 12.11 13.86 -13.34
CA ALA A 112 13.39 13.89 -12.64
C ALA A 112 13.47 14.91 -11.49
N GLY A 113 12.82 16.07 -11.62
CA GLY A 113 12.80 17.10 -10.56
C GLY A 113 11.75 16.91 -9.47
N TRP A 114 10.64 16.22 -9.77
CA TRP A 114 9.47 16.14 -8.86
C TRP A 114 9.40 14.82 -8.10
N ALA A 115 9.74 13.71 -8.75
CA ALA A 115 9.70 12.37 -8.19
C ALA A 115 10.96 11.60 -8.63
N PRO A 116 12.15 11.96 -8.13
CA PRO A 116 13.37 11.29 -8.51
C PRO A 116 13.35 9.83 -8.03
N PHE A 117 13.87 8.92 -8.86
CA PHE A 117 13.85 7.49 -8.58
C PHE A 117 14.56 7.10 -7.27
N GLN A 118 15.53 7.91 -6.83
CA GLN A 118 16.23 7.70 -5.55
C GLN A 118 15.31 7.62 -4.32
N TYR A 119 14.12 8.25 -4.38
CA TYR A 119 13.13 8.18 -3.29
C TYR A 119 12.11 7.05 -3.48
N HIS A 120 12.15 6.29 -4.58
CA HIS A 120 11.18 5.24 -4.88
C HIS A 120 11.10 4.19 -3.77
N LYS A 121 12.25 3.71 -3.29
CA LYS A 121 12.36 2.74 -2.18
C LYS A 121 11.82 3.30 -0.86
N LEU A 122 12.08 4.59 -0.59
CA LEU A 122 11.54 5.28 0.58
C LEU A 122 10.00 5.38 0.51
N PHE A 123 9.44 5.73 -0.64
CA PHE A 123 8.00 5.76 -0.84
C PHE A 123 7.37 4.38 -0.70
N ASP A 124 8.02 3.33 -1.20
CA ASP A 124 7.58 1.94 -1.03
C ASP A 124 7.56 1.51 0.44
N THR A 125 8.61 1.84 1.20
CA THR A 125 8.64 1.60 2.66
C THR A 125 7.45 2.27 3.37
N PHE A 126 7.18 3.55 3.07
CA PHE A 126 6.03 4.25 3.64
C PHE A 126 4.68 3.69 3.19
N LEU A 127 4.59 3.21 1.93
CA LEU A 127 3.41 2.50 1.43
C LEU A 127 3.16 1.23 2.25
N VAL A 128 4.17 0.37 2.41
CA VAL A 128 4.06 -0.88 3.16
C VAL A 128 3.63 -0.60 4.60
N VAL A 129 4.26 0.36 5.29
CA VAL A 129 3.86 0.77 6.65
C VAL A 129 2.40 1.25 6.67
N SER A 130 1.98 2.05 5.69
CA SER A 130 0.60 2.53 5.58
C SER A 130 -0.40 1.38 5.36
N ILE A 131 -0.04 0.37 4.56
CA ILE A 131 -0.82 -0.86 4.35
C ILE A 131 -0.94 -1.64 5.66
N VAL A 132 0.15 -1.83 6.41
CA VAL A 132 0.13 -2.53 7.70
C VAL A 132 -0.78 -1.81 8.69
N ILE A 133 -0.65 -0.49 8.85
CA ILE A 133 -1.55 0.31 9.71
C ILE A 133 -3.01 0.17 9.26
N HIS A 134 -3.26 0.20 7.94
CA HIS A 134 -4.59 0.01 7.37
C HIS A 134 -5.19 -1.37 7.73
N MET A 135 -4.40 -2.42 7.58
CA MET A 135 -4.79 -3.79 7.93
C MET A 135 -5.03 -3.92 9.44
N MET A 136 -4.16 -3.36 10.29
CA MET A 136 -4.34 -3.35 11.75
C MET A 136 -5.66 -2.70 12.16
N ALA A 137 -5.98 -1.53 11.60
CA ALA A 137 -7.23 -0.83 11.88
C ALA A 137 -8.46 -1.61 11.38
N GLY A 138 -8.38 -2.19 10.18
CA GLY A 138 -9.41 -3.05 9.61
C GLY A 138 -9.68 -4.30 10.45
N THR A 139 -8.62 -5.00 10.83
CA THR A 139 -8.65 -6.18 11.71
C THR A 139 -9.25 -5.80 13.07
N LYS A 140 -8.86 -4.67 13.67
CA LYS A 140 -9.48 -4.20 14.92
C LYS A 140 -10.99 -4.04 14.82
N ILE A 141 -11.48 -3.45 13.74
CA ILE A 141 -12.92 -3.29 13.50
C ILE A 141 -13.60 -4.64 13.31
N MET A 142 -12.96 -5.59 12.60
CA MET A 142 -13.46 -6.95 12.42
C MET A 142 -13.55 -7.71 13.74
N LEU A 143 -12.48 -7.72 14.55
CA LEU A 143 -12.42 -8.41 15.84
C LEU A 143 -13.46 -7.86 16.82
N ARG A 144 -13.67 -6.54 16.85
CA ARG A 144 -14.76 -5.91 17.63
C ARG A 144 -16.14 -6.40 17.21
N ARG A 145 -16.41 -6.58 15.91
CA ARG A 145 -17.69 -7.13 15.42
C ARG A 145 -17.88 -8.60 15.81
N LYS A 146 -16.78 -9.36 15.88
CA LYS A 146 -16.76 -10.75 16.36
C LYS A 146 -16.78 -10.86 17.88
N LYS A 147 -16.88 -9.74 18.62
CA LYS A 147 -16.91 -9.68 20.08
C LYS A 147 -15.70 -10.35 20.75
N ILE A 148 -14.55 -10.36 20.07
CA ILE A 148 -13.29 -10.83 20.67
C ILE A 148 -12.85 -9.82 21.72
N SER A 149 -12.33 -10.31 22.85
CA SER A 149 -11.87 -9.47 23.96
C SER A 149 -10.90 -8.38 23.48
N THR A 150 -11.12 -7.15 23.96
CA THR A 150 -10.30 -5.99 23.62
C THR A 150 -8.82 -6.23 23.94
N TRP A 151 -8.51 -6.94 25.02
CA TRP A 151 -7.15 -7.26 25.41
C TRP A 151 -6.46 -8.14 24.36
N TRP A 152 -7.06 -9.29 24.03
CA TRP A 152 -6.56 -10.20 22.99
C TRP A 152 -6.47 -9.54 21.62
N SER A 153 -7.45 -8.71 21.26
CA SER A 153 -7.43 -7.96 20.00
C SER A 153 -6.27 -6.97 19.96
N ASN A 154 -6.00 -6.24 21.04
CA ASN A 154 -4.89 -5.29 21.07
C ASN A 154 -3.55 -6.01 21.03
N LEU A 155 -3.39 -7.11 21.79
CA LEU A 155 -2.17 -7.91 21.80
C LEU A 155 -1.85 -8.45 20.39
N LEU A 156 -2.82 -9.08 19.73
CA LEU A 156 -2.65 -9.62 18.38
C LEU A 156 -2.24 -8.53 17.38
N ILE A 157 -2.89 -7.37 17.45
CA ILE A 157 -2.58 -6.24 16.56
C ILE A 157 -1.18 -5.70 16.83
N LEU A 158 -0.79 -5.55 18.11
CA LEU A 158 0.53 -5.04 18.48
C LEU A 158 1.64 -6.00 18.08
N VAL A 159 1.48 -7.30 18.34
CA VAL A 159 2.49 -8.32 18.00
C VAL A 159 2.63 -8.44 16.49
N ILE A 160 1.54 -8.72 15.76
CA ILE A 160 1.62 -8.94 14.31
C ILE A 160 1.99 -7.65 13.60
N GLY A 161 1.33 -6.53 13.94
CA GLY A 161 1.61 -5.24 13.33
C GLY A 161 3.03 -4.74 13.62
N GLY A 162 3.49 -4.90 14.86
CA GLY A 162 4.85 -4.55 15.27
C GLY A 162 5.90 -5.38 14.54
N LEU A 163 5.70 -6.71 14.43
CA LEU A 163 6.60 -7.59 13.69
C LEU A 163 6.65 -7.23 12.19
N LEU A 164 5.50 -6.91 11.58
CA LEU A 164 5.47 -6.52 10.16
C LEU A 164 6.18 -5.18 9.91
N ILE A 165 5.97 -4.17 10.78
CA ILE A 165 6.65 -2.88 10.67
C ILE A 165 8.15 -3.05 10.91
N ALA A 166 8.53 -3.74 11.99
CA ALA A 166 9.94 -4.00 12.31
C ALA A 166 10.64 -4.78 11.19
N GLY A 167 10.01 -5.83 10.67
CA GLY A 167 10.52 -6.59 9.54
C GLY A 167 10.73 -5.73 8.29
N THR A 168 9.77 -4.84 7.97
CA THR A 168 9.89 -3.90 6.85
C THR A 168 11.09 -2.96 7.05
N LEU A 169 11.25 -2.39 8.25
CA LEU A 169 12.38 -1.50 8.54
C LEU A 169 13.72 -2.22 8.53
N VAL A 170 13.78 -3.46 9.01
CA VAL A 170 14.99 -4.29 8.98
C VAL A 170 15.41 -4.60 7.55
N LEU A 171 14.46 -4.96 6.68
CA LEU A 171 14.71 -5.18 5.25
C LEU A 171 15.20 -3.90 4.53
N GLU A 172 14.83 -2.73 5.04
CA GLU A 172 15.22 -1.45 4.46
C GLU A 172 16.60 -0.96 4.95
N LEU A 173 16.88 -1.14 6.24
CA LEU A 173 18.06 -0.59 6.91
C LEU A 173 19.28 -1.49 6.86
N LEU A 174 19.11 -2.80 6.66
CA LEU A 174 20.24 -3.70 6.49
C LEU A 174 20.82 -3.55 5.07
N PRO A 175 22.14 -3.33 4.93
CA PRO A 175 22.77 -3.32 3.63
C PRO A 175 22.64 -4.70 2.98
N SER A 176 22.14 -4.71 1.74
CA SER A 176 22.05 -5.89 0.87
C SER A 176 23.39 -6.25 0.25
#